data_AF-A0A0R0JAV2-F1
#
_entry.id   AF-A0A0R0JAV2-F1
#
_cell.length_a   1.000
_cell.length_b   1.000
_cell.length_c   1.000
_cell.angle_alpha   90.00
_cell.angle_beta   90.00
_cell.angle_gamma   90.00
#
_symmetry.space_group_name_H-M   'P 1'
#
loop_
_entity.id
_entity.type
_entity.pdbx_description
1 polymer ?
#
loop_
_entity_poly.entity_id
_entity_poly.type
_entity_poly.pdbx_seq_one_letter_code
_entity_poly.pdbx_strand_id
1 'polypeptide(L)'
;MARFQEVPITDGKFNDWCKPWKNSFMITMLGKRVRFHQLEAKLNCSWTRKGFIKIIDVPREYYQFLFTSNEDYNHALMEARTCFARICVEIDLDSLLQPKIIVK
;
A
#
# COMPACT_ATOMS: atom_id res chain seq x y z
N MET A 1 30.51 -11.88 9.93
CA MET A 1 29.05 -12.10 10.01
C MET A 1 28.45 -10.87 10.67
N ALA A 2 27.54 -10.15 10.00
CA ALA A 2 26.88 -9.00 10.61
C ALA A 2 25.94 -9.50 11.71
N ARG A 3 26.16 -9.03 12.93
CA ARG A 3 25.29 -9.35 14.08
C ARG A 3 24.17 -8.33 14.08
N PHE A 4 23.01 -8.72 13.55
CA PHE A 4 21.82 -7.87 13.58
C PHE A 4 21.28 -7.86 15.01
N GLN A 5 21.08 -6.66 15.56
CA GLN A 5 20.49 -6.49 16.88
C GLN A 5 18.99 -6.81 16.79
N GLU A 6 18.53 -7.81 17.53
CA GLU A 6 17.10 -8.06 17.70
C GLU A 6 16.54 -6.98 18.65
N VAL A 7 15.60 -6.19 18.14
CA VAL A 7 14.89 -5.18 18.94
C VAL A 7 13.61 -5.81 19.48
N PRO A 8 13.45 -5.99 20.81
CA PRO A 8 12.20 -6.48 21.36
C PRO A 8 11.10 -5.43 21.14
N ILE A 9 10.07 -5.81 20.38
CA ILE A 9 8.92 -4.96 20.05
C ILE A 9 7.69 -5.57 20.70
N THR A 10 6.94 -4.75 21.44
CA THR A 10 5.63 -5.13 21.99
C THR A 10 4.56 -5.13 20.90
N ASP A 11 3.58 -6.03 20.99
CA ASP A 11 2.49 -6.16 20.00
C ASP A 11 1.75 -4.83 19.73
N GLY A 12 1.54 -4.01 20.77
CA GLY A 12 0.90 -2.70 20.61
C GLY A 12 1.71 -1.74 19.73
N LYS A 13 3.03 -1.68 19.95
CA LYS A 13 3.94 -0.82 19.17
C LYS A 13 4.09 -1.31 17.74
N PHE A 14 4.11 -2.63 17.54
CA PHE A 14 4.07 -3.23 16.21
C PHE A 14 2.78 -2.86 15.47
N ASN A 15 1.63 -2.99 16.13
CA ASN A 15 0.35 -2.60 15.54
C ASN A 15 0.31 -1.12 15.15
N ASP A 16 0.87 -0.24 15.96
CA ASP A 16 0.98 1.17 15.63
C ASP A 16 1.83 1.43 14.38
N TRP A 17 2.91 0.66 14.19
CA TRP A 17 3.73 0.71 12.98
C TRP A 17 3.04 0.12 11.75
N CYS A 18 2.16 -0.86 11.94
CA CYS A 18 1.38 -1.45 10.87
C CYS A 18 0.16 -0.61 10.46
N LYS A 19 -0.31 0.33 11.30
CA LYS A 19 -1.48 1.18 11.00
C LYS A 19 -1.42 1.88 9.62
N PRO A 20 -0.31 2.50 9.19
CA PRO A 20 -0.23 3.15 7.88
C PRO A 20 -0.34 2.18 6.70
N TRP A 21 -0.11 0.89 6.95
CA TRP A 21 -0.13 -0.15 5.93
C TRP A 21 -1.48 -0.88 5.87
N LYS A 22 -2.33 -0.70 6.89
CA LYS A 22 -3.70 -1.23 6.90
C LYS A 22 -4.49 -0.69 5.72
N ASN A 23 -5.16 -1.59 5.01
CA ASN A 23 -5.96 -1.29 3.81
C ASN A 23 -5.17 -0.46 2.80
N SER A 24 -3.90 -0.82 2.60
CA SER A 24 -3.03 -0.15 1.65
C SER A 24 -2.35 -1.14 0.74
N PHE A 25 -2.09 -0.73 -0.50
CA PHE A 25 -1.18 -1.43 -1.38
C PHE A 25 -0.32 -0.44 -2.15
N MET A 26 0.88 -0.88 -2.54
CA MET A 26 1.73 -0.11 -3.45
C MET A 26 1.53 -0.57 -4.88
N ILE A 27 1.44 0.38 -5.81
CA ILE A 27 1.45 0.11 -7.24
C ILE A 27 2.60 0.82 -7.93
N THR A 28 3.00 0.24 -9.06
CA THR A 28 3.74 0.94 -10.11
C THR A 28 2.86 1.01 -11.35
N MET A 29 2.88 2.14 -12.05
CA MET A 29 2.19 2.26 -13.33
C MET A 29 3.02 1.59 -14.43
N LEU A 30 2.40 0.75 -15.24
CA LEU A 30 3.01 0.12 -16.39
C LEU A 30 2.82 1.01 -17.62
N GLY A 31 3.91 1.56 -18.17
CA GLY A 31 3.89 2.30 -19.44
C GLY A 31 3.95 3.82 -19.28
N LYS A 32 2.95 4.55 -19.82
CA LYS A 32 2.98 6.01 -19.93
C LYS A 32 3.00 6.69 -18.57
N ARG A 33 3.92 7.66 -18.40
CA ARG A 33 3.87 8.61 -17.28
C ARG A 33 2.60 9.45 -17.33
N VAL A 34 1.76 9.30 -16.32
CA VAL A 34 0.57 10.11 -16.09
C VAL A 34 0.91 11.14 -15.02
N ARG A 35 0.44 12.38 -15.15
CA ARG A 35 0.63 13.37 -14.08
C ARG A 35 -0.10 12.89 -12.83
N PHE A 36 0.51 13.08 -11.66
CA PHE A 36 -0.04 12.63 -10.38
C PHE A 36 -1.51 13.03 -10.17
N HIS A 37 -1.86 14.30 -10.42
CA HIS A 37 -3.24 14.77 -10.28
C HIS A 37 -4.24 14.08 -11.21
N GLN A 38 -3.83 13.75 -12.44
CA GLN A 38 -4.68 13.02 -13.39
C GLN A 38 -4.86 11.56 -12.97
N LEU A 39 -3.79 10.95 -12.46
CA LEU A 39 -3.81 9.61 -11.90
C LEU A 39 -4.77 9.57 -10.70
N GLU A 40 -4.63 10.50 -9.78
CA GLU A 40 -5.46 10.61 -8.58
C GLU A 40 -6.94 10.80 -8.89
N ALA A 41 -7.28 11.71 -9.80
CA ALA A 41 -8.66 11.92 -10.22
C ALA A 41 -9.25 10.66 -10.88
N LYS A 42 -8.48 10.02 -11.78
CA LYS A 42 -8.93 8.82 -12.49
C LYS A 42 -9.17 7.65 -11.54
N LEU A 43 -8.24 7.40 -10.63
CA LEU A 43 -8.31 6.27 -9.70
C LEU A 43 -9.35 6.50 -8.61
N ASN A 44 -9.52 7.71 -8.10
CA ASN A 44 -10.66 7.99 -7.22
C ASN A 44 -11.98 7.71 -7.97
N CYS A 45 -12.11 8.14 -9.22
CA CYS A 45 -13.34 7.92 -9.97
C CYS A 45 -13.63 6.45 -10.31
N SER A 46 -12.59 5.62 -10.59
CA SER A 46 -12.80 4.21 -10.92
C SER A 46 -12.82 3.28 -9.71
N TRP A 47 -11.95 3.51 -8.72
CA TRP A 47 -11.73 2.56 -7.62
C TRP A 47 -12.55 2.87 -6.37
N THR A 48 -13.02 4.12 -6.18
CA THR A 48 -13.89 4.44 -5.04
C THR A 48 -15.36 4.41 -5.40
N ARG A 49 -16.13 3.63 -4.63
CA ARG A 49 -17.59 3.59 -4.71
C ARG A 49 -18.23 4.28 -3.51
N LYS A 50 -17.56 4.27 -2.36
CA LYS A 50 -18.15 4.68 -1.08
C LYS A 50 -17.26 5.62 -0.29
N GLY A 51 -15.95 5.37 -0.30
CA GLY A 51 -14.95 6.13 0.44
C GLY A 51 -14.13 7.05 -0.45
N PHE A 52 -12.92 7.34 0.00
CA PHE A 52 -11.90 8.04 -0.78
C PHE A 52 -10.58 7.27 -0.71
N ILE A 53 -9.72 7.50 -1.69
CA ILE A 53 -8.35 6.98 -1.72
C ILE A 53 -7.41 8.14 -1.48
N LYS A 54 -6.55 8.00 -0.48
CA LYS A 54 -5.38 8.86 -0.34
C LYS A 54 -4.22 8.22 -1.08
N ILE A 55 -3.65 8.94 -2.05
CA ILE A 55 -2.49 8.49 -2.81
C ILE A 55 -1.26 9.25 -2.31
N ILE A 56 -0.18 8.52 -2.04
CA ILE A 56 1.12 9.08 -1.65
C ILE A 56 2.12 8.75 -2.75
N ASP A 57 2.77 9.79 -3.27
CA ASP A 57 3.87 9.65 -4.23
C ASP A 57 5.13 9.15 -3.51
N VAL A 58 5.64 8.00 -3.95
CA VAL A 58 6.81 7.33 -3.37
C VAL A 58 7.92 7.36 -4.43
N PRO A 59 9.19 7.60 -4.03
CA PRO A 59 10.30 7.65 -5.00
C PRO A 59 10.37 6.40 -5.89
N ARG A 60 10.85 6.60 -7.13
CA ARG A 60 10.99 5.55 -8.16
C ARG A 60 9.65 5.10 -8.77
N GLU A 61 8.72 6.03 -8.97
CA GLU A 61 7.45 5.81 -9.68
C GLU A 61 6.52 4.80 -8.98
N TYR A 62 6.65 4.70 -7.66
CA TYR A 62 5.73 3.95 -6.82
C TYR A 62 4.71 4.89 -6.22
N TYR A 63 3.53 4.34 -5.96
CA TYR A 63 2.45 5.06 -5.34
C TYR A 63 1.84 4.19 -4.25
N GLN A 64 1.72 4.73 -3.05
CA GLN A 64 0.99 4.07 -1.97
C GLN A 64 -0.46 4.55 -1.97
N PHE A 65 -1.37 3.59 -1.93
CA PHE A 65 -2.81 3.82 -1.89
C PHE A 65 -3.31 3.50 -0.51
N LEU A 66 -3.97 4.44 0.16
CA LEU A 66 -4.64 4.20 1.44
C LEU A 66 -6.14 4.32 1.24
N PHE A 67 -6.83 3.22 1.52
CA PHE A 67 -8.28 3.12 1.39
C PHE A 67 -8.96 3.33 2.73
N THR A 68 -10.00 4.16 2.75
CA THR A 68 -10.87 4.26 3.94
C THR A 68 -11.88 3.13 4.04
N SER A 69 -12.17 2.45 2.93
CA SER A 69 -13.15 1.38 2.83
C SER A 69 -12.48 0.09 2.38
N ASN A 70 -12.71 -1.00 3.12
CA ASN A 70 -12.27 -2.34 2.72
C ASN A 70 -12.98 -2.82 1.43
N GLU A 71 -14.20 -2.32 1.20
CA GLU A 71 -14.99 -2.62 0.00
C GLU A 71 -14.31 -2.01 -1.25
N ASP A 72 -13.86 -0.76 -1.14
CA ASP A 72 -13.10 -0.08 -2.20
C ASP A 72 -11.71 -0.70 -2.38
N TYR A 73 -11.05 -1.11 -1.29
CA TYR A 73 -9.77 -1.83 -1.33
C TYR A 73 -9.87 -3.12 -2.16
N ASN A 74 -10.85 -3.97 -1.84
CA ASN A 74 -11.07 -5.22 -2.57
C ASN A 74 -11.47 -4.97 -4.03
N HIS A 75 -12.29 -3.95 -4.29
CA HIS A 75 -12.65 -3.57 -5.64
C HIS A 75 -11.43 -3.12 -6.45
N ALA A 76 -10.58 -2.28 -5.86
CA ALA A 76 -9.36 -1.79 -6.49
C ALA A 76 -8.34 -2.90 -6.72
N LEU A 77 -8.21 -3.88 -5.81
CA LEU A 77 -7.37 -5.07 -6.02
C LEU A 77 -7.81 -5.86 -7.26
N MET A 78 -9.12 -6.00 -7.48
CA MET A 78 -9.65 -6.67 -8.66
C MET A 78 -9.40 -5.87 -9.95
N GLU A 79 -9.66 -4.56 -9.93
CA GLU A 79 -9.43 -3.70 -11.10
C GLU A 79 -7.95 -3.48 -11.41
N ALA A 80 -7.09 -3.37 -10.41
CA ALA A 80 -5.67 -3.13 -10.60
C ALA A 80 -5.01 -4.25 -11.42
N ARG A 81 -5.52 -5.49 -11.33
CA ARG A 81 -5.04 -6.62 -12.15
C ARG A 81 -5.37 -6.49 -13.64
N THR A 82 -6.36 -5.66 -14.01
CA THR A 82 -6.78 -5.45 -15.41
C THR A 82 -6.32 -4.10 -15.95
N CYS A 83 -5.93 -3.17 -15.08
CA CYS A 83 -5.46 -1.85 -15.44
C CYS A 83 -3.94 -1.85 -15.77
N PHE A 84 -3.44 -0.78 -16.41
CA PHE A 84 -2.01 -0.52 -16.63
C PHE A 84 -1.23 -0.25 -15.33
N ALA A 85 -1.54 -0.95 -14.24
CA ALA A 85 -0.90 -0.84 -12.94
C ALA A 85 -0.48 -2.24 -12.49
N ARG A 86 0.62 -2.33 -11.76
CA ARG A 86 1.06 -3.58 -11.13
C ARG A 86 1.14 -3.37 -9.64
N ILE A 87 0.39 -4.18 -8.89
CA ILE A 87 0.52 -4.26 -7.43
C ILE A 87 1.90 -4.82 -7.13
N CYS A 88 2.69 -4.07 -6.36
CA CYS A 88 4.06 -4.40 -6.01
C CYS A 88 4.18 -4.92 -4.58
N VAL A 89 3.32 -4.40 -3.69
CA VAL A 89 3.27 -4.82 -2.30
C VAL A 89 1.81 -4.84 -1.87
N GLU A 90 1.35 -6.00 -1.45
CA GLU A 90 0.12 -6.21 -0.71
C GLU A 90 0.53 -6.76 0.65
N ILE A 91 0.17 -6.07 1.72
CA ILE A 91 0.48 -6.51 3.08
C ILE A 91 -0.81 -7.05 3.68
N ASP A 92 -0.94 -8.38 3.71
CA ASP A 92 -1.99 -9.06 4.44
C ASP A 92 -1.69 -8.95 5.95
N LEU A 93 -2.50 -8.15 6.65
CA LEU A 93 -2.37 -7.93 8.09
C LEU A 93 -3.24 -8.89 8.92
N ASP A 94 -4.05 -9.74 8.28
CA ASP A 94 -4.70 -10.87 8.94
C ASP A 94 -3.71 -12.02 9.11
N SER A 95 -2.67 -12.06 8.26
CA SER A 95 -1.49 -12.88 8.50
C SER A 95 -0.67 -12.30 9.67
N LEU A 96 -0.28 -13.16 10.63
CA LEU A 96 0.63 -12.80 11.73
C LEU A 96 1.99 -12.39 11.14
N LEU A 97 2.12 -11.12 10.79
CA LEU A 97 3.39 -10.55 10.37
C LEU A 97 4.37 -10.69 11.53
N GLN A 98 5.36 -11.56 11.38
CA GLN A 98 6.42 -11.64 12.36
C GLN A 98 7.29 -10.39 12.24
N PRO A 99 7.42 -9.58 13.30
CA PRO A 99 8.25 -8.39 13.28
C PRO A 99 9.70 -8.81 13.01
N LYS A 100 10.21 -8.48 11.83
CA LYS A 100 11.62 -8.73 11.49
C LYS A 100 12.26 -7.42 11.05
N ILE A 101 12.87 -6.74 12.02
CA ILE A 101 13.62 -5.51 11.76
C ILE A 101 15.09 -5.86 11.65
N ILE A 102 15.66 -5.58 10.48
CA ILE A 102 17.07 -5.79 10.20
C ILE A 102 17.72 -4.41 10.16
N VAL A 103 18.43 -4.05 11.22
CA VAL A 103 19.19 -2.79 11.29
C VAL A 103 20.60 -3.06 10.73
N LYS A 104 20.98 -2.40 9.63
CA LYS A 104 22.32 -2.51 9.04
C LYS A 104 23.37 -1.77 9.84
#